data_AF-A2BYG0-F1
#
_entry.id   AF-A2BYG0-F1
#
_cell.length_a   1.000
_cell.length_b   1.000
_cell.length_c   1.000
_cell.angle_alpha   90.00
_cell.angle_beta   90.00
_cell.angle_gamma   90.00
#
_symmetry.space_group_name_H-M   'P 1'
#
loop_
_entity.id
_entity.type
_entity.pdbx_description
1 polymer ?
#
loop_
_entity_poly.entity_id
_entity_poly.type
_entity_poly.pdbx_seq_one_letter_code
_entity_poly.pdbx_strand_id
1 'polypeptide(L)' 'MSQIFTWIWVGSGILLILLVLLHSPKGDGMGGIAASGSSMFTSASSAEASLNKITWTTLIIFLSLAIILSAGWI' A
#
# COMPACT_ATOMS: atom_id res chain seq x y z
N MET A 1 -2.02 21.99 -17.11
CA MET A 1 -1.02 21.44 -16.16
C MET A 1 -1.61 20.30 -15.33
N SER A 2 -2.84 20.44 -14.82
CA SER A 2 -3.56 19.44 -14.01
C SER A 2 -3.65 18.03 -14.60
N GLN A 3 -3.76 17.86 -15.92
CA GLN A 3 -3.89 16.53 -16.56
C GLN A 3 -2.75 15.56 -16.19
N ILE A 4 -1.51 16.05 -16.08
CA ILE A 4 -0.35 15.21 -15.74
C ILE A 4 -0.49 14.70 -14.29
N PHE A 5 -0.94 15.54 -13.37
CA PHE A 5 -1.17 15.18 -11.98
C PHE A 5 -2.33 14.19 -11.83
N THR A 6 -3.38 14.33 -12.63
CA THR A 6 -4.48 13.35 -12.69
C THR A 6 -3.99 11.98 -13.13
N TRP A 7 -3.15 11.91 -14.17
CA TRP A 7 -2.58 10.63 -14.61
C TRP A 7 -1.67 9.98 -13.57
N ILE A 8 -0.86 10.78 -12.85
CA ILE A 8 -0.03 10.30 -11.75
C ILE A 8 -0.91 9.78 -10.61
N TRP A 9 -1.99 10.48 -10.27
CA TRP A 9 -2.94 10.06 -9.23
C TRP A 9 -3.63 8.74 -9.59
N VAL A 10 -4.11 8.59 -10.83
CA VAL A 10 -4.70 7.33 -11.33
C VAL A 10 -3.67 6.20 -11.29
N GLY A 11 -2.44 6.44 -11.76
CA GLY A 11 -1.36 5.46 -11.73
C GLY A 11 -1.02 5.02 -10.29
N SER A 12 -0.97 5.97 -9.35
CA SER A 12 -0.76 5.70 -7.93
C SER A 12 -1.90 4.85 -7.33
N GLY A 13 -3.14 5.07 -7.76
CA GLY A 13 -4.30 4.27 -7.34
C GLY A 13 -4.22 2.82 -7.84
N ILE A 14 -3.87 2.62 -9.11
CA ILE A 14 -3.69 1.28 -9.69
C ILE A 14 -2.55 0.54 -8.96
N LEU A 15 -1.43 1.23 -8.74
CA LEU A 15 -0.29 0.68 -7.99
C LEU A 15 -0.72 0.25 -6.58
N LEU A 16 -1.48 1.09 -5.86
CA LEU A 16 -2.01 0.73 -4.54
C LEU A 16 -2.89 -0.52 -4.55
N ILE A 17 -3.79 -0.64 -5.53
CA ILE A 17 -4.64 -1.83 -5.66
C ILE A 17 -3.76 -3.09 -5.80
N LEU A 18 -2.73 -3.04 -6.64
CA LEU A 18 -1.79 -4.15 -6.81
C LEU A 18 -1.01 -4.46 -5.52
N LEU A 19 -0.53 -3.44 -4.81
CA LEU A 19 0.23 -3.61 -3.55
C LEU A 19 -0.64 -4.18 -2.42
N VAL A 20 -1.90 -3.79 -2.35
CA VAL A 20 -2.86 -4.31 -1.37
C VAL A 20 -3.27 -5.75 -1.69
N LEU A 21 -3.45 -6.08 -2.98
CA LEU A 21 -3.70 -7.46 -3.38
C LEU A 21 -2.47 -8.35 -3.11
N LEU A 22 -1.27 -7.82 -3.30
CA LEU A 22 -0.02 -8.53 -2.97
C LEU A 22 0.12 -8.80 -1.46
N HIS A 23 -0.43 -7.93 -0.60
CA HIS A 23 -0.51 -8.15 0.86
C HIS A 23 -1.39 -9.34 1.28
N SER A 24 -2.16 -9.97 0.37
CA SER A 24 -2.90 -11.23 0.57
C SER A 24 -3.46 -11.45 2.01
N PRO A 25 -4.66 -10.96 2.34
CA PRO A 25 -5.24 -11.08 3.68
C PRO A 25 -5.71 -12.49 4.07
N LYS A 26 -5.47 -13.53 3.25
CA LYS A 26 -6.01 -14.89 3.48
C LYS A 26 -5.37 -15.61 4.69
N GLY A 27 -4.28 -15.09 5.26
CA GLY A 27 -3.55 -15.69 6.41
C GLY A 27 -3.70 -14.95 7.74
N ASP A 28 -3.87 -13.63 7.75
CA ASP A 28 -3.68 -12.82 8.97
C ASP A 28 -4.91 -12.72 9.88
N GLY A 29 -6.12 -12.97 9.37
CA GLY A 29 -7.35 -12.84 10.16
C GLY A 29 -7.57 -13.94 11.20
N MET A 30 -7.39 -15.21 10.81
CA MET A 30 -7.60 -16.38 11.71
C MET A 30 -6.33 -17.24 11.87
N GLY A 31 -5.45 -17.29 10.87
CA GLY A 31 -4.17 -18.01 10.93
C GLY A 31 -3.12 -17.25 11.73
N GLY A 32 -3.07 -15.92 11.64
CA GLY A 32 -2.18 -15.06 12.45
C GLY A 32 -2.48 -15.10 13.95
N ILE A 33 -3.77 -15.19 14.33
CA ILE A 33 -4.18 -15.37 15.74
C ILE A 33 -3.76 -16.76 16.26
N ALA A 34 -3.88 -17.81 15.45
CA ALA A 34 -3.41 -19.16 15.78
C ALA A 34 -1.86 -19.32 15.74
N ALA A 35 -1.16 -18.52 14.94
CA ALA A 35 0.29 -18.55 14.75
C ALA A 35 1.07 -17.79 15.84
N SER A 36 0.39 -17.23 16.85
CA SER A 36 0.99 -16.54 18.01
C SER A 36 1.96 -17.40 18.85
N GLY A 37 2.20 -18.66 18.47
CA GLY A 37 3.12 -19.59 19.13
C GLY A 37 4.28 -20.15 18.28
N SER A 38 4.40 -19.82 16.99
CA SER A 38 5.47 -20.40 16.15
C SER A 38 6.49 -19.35 15.71
N SER A 39 7.68 -19.44 16.28
CA SER A 39 8.91 -18.77 15.83
C SER A 39 9.20 -19.12 14.36
N MET A 40 8.74 -18.29 13.42
CA MET A 40 8.94 -18.49 11.97
C MET A 40 10.17 -17.71 11.49
N PHE A 41 11.03 -18.41 10.74
CA PHE A 41 12.35 -17.97 10.29
C PHE A 41 12.33 -16.62 9.53
N THR A 42 13.17 -15.69 9.98
CA THR A 42 13.19 -14.24 9.70
C THR A 42 13.63 -13.79 8.29
N SER A 43 13.61 -14.66 7.29
CA SER A 43 14.03 -14.28 5.92
C SER A 43 12.88 -13.74 5.05
N ALA A 44 11.61 -14.08 5.36
CA ALA A 44 10.43 -13.49 4.71
C ALA A 44 10.03 -12.11 5.29
N SER A 45 10.42 -11.83 6.55
CA SER A 45 10.09 -10.61 7.28
C SER A 45 10.58 -9.31 6.60
N SER A 46 11.73 -9.34 5.93
CA SER A 46 12.32 -8.15 5.30
C SER A 46 11.58 -7.72 4.01
N ALA A 47 11.14 -8.69 3.21
CA ALA A 47 10.39 -8.42 1.98
C ALA A 47 9.00 -7.87 2.31
N GLU A 48 8.34 -8.44 3.32
CA GLU A 48 7.06 -7.95 3.85
C GLU A 48 7.18 -6.56 4.47
N ALA A 49 8.21 -6.32 5.28
CA ALA A 49 8.47 -4.99 5.84
C ALA A 49 8.73 -3.93 4.75
N SER A 50 9.43 -4.31 3.68
CA SER A 50 9.67 -3.44 2.52
C SER A 50 8.38 -3.17 1.74
N LEU A 51 7.58 -4.21 1.50
CA LEU A 51 6.30 -4.08 0.79
C LEU A 51 5.31 -3.19 1.57
N ASN A 52 5.26 -3.32 2.90
CA ASN A 52 4.46 -2.48 3.77
C ASN A 52 4.92 -1.00 3.69
N LYS A 53 6.23 -0.75 3.77
CA LYS A 53 6.79 0.62 3.62
C LYS A 53 6.42 1.25 2.28
N ILE A 54 6.53 0.50 1.19
CA ILE A 54 6.17 0.99 -0.15
C ILE A 54 4.66 1.27 -0.20
N THR A 55 3.82 0.36 0.31
CA THR A 55 2.35 0.53 0.33
C THR A 55 1.95 1.81 1.08
N TRP A 56 2.50 2.02 2.28
CA TRP A 56 2.25 3.25 3.05
C TRP A 56 2.72 4.51 2.34
N THR A 57 3.89 4.46 1.69
CA THR A 57 4.43 5.59 0.93
C THR A 57 3.51 5.92 -0.25
N THR A 58 3.10 4.93 -1.02
CA THR A 58 2.16 5.11 -2.15
C THR A 58 0.78 5.59 -1.67
N LEU A 59 0.33 5.15 -0.49
CA LEU A 59 -0.94 5.59 0.11
C LEU A 59 -0.90 7.08 0.44
N ILE A 60 0.15 7.54 1.12
CA ILE A 60 0.32 8.95 1.47
C ILE A 60 0.37 9.82 0.21
N ILE A 61 1.10 9.38 -0.83
CA ILE A 61 1.18 10.10 -2.12
C ILE A 61 -0.21 10.19 -2.77
N PHE A 62 -0.94 9.09 -2.85
CA PHE A 62 -2.28 9.05 -3.43
C PHE A 62 -3.26 9.98 -2.71
N LEU A 63 -3.28 9.94 -1.38
CA LEU A 63 -4.16 10.79 -0.56
C LEU A 63 -3.78 12.27 -0.65
N SER A 64 -2.48 12.57 -0.65
CA SER A 64 -2.00 13.96 -0.81
C SER A 64 -2.41 14.54 -2.16
N LEU A 65 -2.20 13.77 -3.24
CA LEU A 65 -2.67 14.15 -4.57
C LEU A 65 -4.20 14.30 -4.63
N ALA A 66 -4.96 13.41 -3.98
CA ALA A 66 -6.42 13.52 -3.93
C ALA A 66 -6.88 14.84 -3.31
N ILE A 67 -6.26 15.27 -2.21
CA ILE A 67 -6.56 16.55 -1.55
C ILE A 67 -6.20 17.71 -2.46
N ILE A 68 -5.00 17.71 -3.04
CA ILE A 68 -4.50 18.80 -3.89
C ILE A 68 -5.39 18.97 -5.13
N LEU A 69 -5.73 17.87 -5.83
CA LEU A 69 -6.64 17.91 -6.99
C LEU A 69 -8.06 18.31 -6.58
N SER A 70 -8.57 17.81 -5.45
CA SER A 70 -9.92 18.14 -4.97
C SER A 70 -10.05 19.59 -4.52
N ALA A 71 -8.99 20.18 -3.97
CA ALA A 71 -8.98 21.58 -3.51
C ALA A 71 -8.75 22.57 -4.67
N GLY A 72 -8.43 22.08 -5.87
CA GLY A 72 -8.20 22.92 -7.05
C GLY A 72 -6.96 23.80 -6.92
N TRP A 73 -5.97 23.38 -6.14
CA TRP A 73 -4.73 24.14 -5.92
C TRP A 73 -3.80 24.15 -7.14
N ILE A 74 -4.14 23.38 -8.17
CA ILE A 74 -3.44 23.17 -9.46
C ILE A 74 -4.46 22.90 -10.57
#